data_AF-A0A653CYQ8-F1
#
_entry.id   AF-A0A653CYQ8-F1
#
_cell.length_a   1.000
_cell.length_b   1.000
_cell.length_c   1.000
_cell.angle_alpha   90.00
_cell.angle_beta   90.00
_cell.angle_gamma   90.00
#
_symmetry.space_group_name_H-M   'P 1'
#
loop_
_entity.id
_entity.type
_entity.pdbx_description
1 polymer ?
#
loop_
_entity_poly.entity_id
_entity_poly.type
_entity_poly.pdbx_seq_one_letter_code
_entity_poly.pdbx_strand_id
1 'polypeptide(L)' 'MHTRTIRASQICAIGNSSDACGGDSGGPLQVENGNTCSFSIVGVISYGMGCGGVVPGVYTRVSRYIDWIEQNVWP' A
#
# COMPACT_ATOMS: atom_id res chain seq x y z
N MET A 1 11.50 -13.40 17.58
CA MET A 1 11.10 -12.22 16.77
C MET A 1 11.57 -12.44 15.34
N HIS A 2 10.65 -12.63 14.38
CA HIS A 2 11.04 -12.62 12.96
C HIS A 2 11.22 -11.16 12.53
N THR A 3 12.46 -10.70 12.37
CA THR A 3 12.76 -9.46 11.67
C THR A 3 12.54 -9.70 10.17
N ARG A 4 11.31 -9.52 9.70
CA ARG A 4 11.01 -9.54 8.27
C ARG A 4 11.57 -8.27 7.65
N THR A 5 12.66 -8.40 6.90
CA THR A 5 13.20 -7.30 6.10
C THR A 5 12.18 -6.87 5.05
N ILE A 6 11.86 -5.57 5.02
CA ILE A 6 11.00 -4.97 4.00
C ILE A 6 11.73 -5.04 2.65
N ARG A 7 11.06 -5.62 1.64
CA ARG A 7 11.60 -5.77 0.29
C ARG A 7 11.44 -4.47 -0.49
N ALA A 8 12.23 -4.28 -1.54
CA ALA A 8 12.10 -3.13 -2.45
C ALA A 8 10.73 -3.06 -3.18
N SER A 9 10.00 -4.18 -3.22
CA SER A 9 8.63 -4.29 -3.73
C SER A 9 7.55 -3.94 -2.69
N GLN A 10 7.95 -3.49 -1.51
CA GLN A 10 7.05 -3.15 -0.41
C GLN A 10 7.27 -1.70 0.03
N ILE A 11 6.23 -1.11 0.61
CA ILE A 11 6.26 0.18 1.30
C ILE A 11 5.53 0.06 2.63
N CYS A 12 5.90 0.91 3.58
CA CYS A 12 5.23 1.02 4.87
C CYS A 12 4.44 2.32 4.91
N ALA A 13 3.22 2.27 5.44
CA ALA A 13 2.41 3.45 5.69
C ALA A 13 1.66 3.31 7.02
N ILE A 14 1.40 4.46 7.64
CA ILE A 14 0.63 4.58 8.87
C ILE A 14 -0.22 5.84 8.75
N GLY A 15 -1.50 5.77 9.08
CA GLY A 15 -2.35 6.96 9.17
C GLY A 15 -2.35 7.51 10.59
N ASN A 16 -2.51 8.83 10.72
CA ASN A 16 -2.59 9.50 12.02
C ASN A 16 -3.84 9.09 12.84
N SER A 17 -4.86 8.54 12.17
CA SER A 17 -6.09 8.06 12.81
C SER A 17 -6.78 6.94 11.99
N SER A 18 -6.06 6.34 11.05
CA SER A 18 -6.56 5.31 10.14
C SER A 18 -5.46 4.30 9.87
N ASP A 19 -5.82 3.02 9.86
CA ASP A 19 -4.88 1.93 9.64
C ASP A 19 -5.60 0.82 8.88
N ALA A 20 -4.85 0.04 8.10
CA ALA A 20 -5.40 -1.11 7.42
C ALA A 20 -5.74 -2.20 8.44
N CYS A 21 -6.98 -2.67 8.45
CA CYS A 21 -7.48 -3.64 9.42
C CYS A 21 -7.74 -5.01 8.76
N GLY A 22 -8.17 -5.98 9.58
CA GLY A 22 -8.57 -7.28 9.09
C GLY A 22 -9.73 -7.16 8.11
N GLY A 23 -9.54 -7.67 6.89
CA GLY A 23 -10.53 -7.57 5.80
C GLY A 23 -10.17 -6.55 4.71
N ASP A 24 -9.25 -5.62 4.98
CA ASP A 24 -8.85 -4.61 3.99
C ASP A 24 -7.75 -5.10 3.02
N SER A 25 -7.28 -6.33 3.19
CA SER A 25 -6.23 -6.93 2.34
C SER A 25 -6.62 -6.87 0.86
N GLY A 26 -5.73 -6.32 0.03
CA GLY A 26 -6.00 -6.07 -1.39
C GLY A 26 -6.59 -4.69 -1.71
N GLY A 27 -7.01 -3.92 -0.70
CA GLY A 27 -7.49 -2.55 -0.87
C GLY A 27 -6.38 -1.56 -1.26
N PRO A 28 -6.74 -0.39 -1.84
CA PRO A 28 -5.77 0.58 -2.31
C PRO A 28 -5.28 1.51 -1.18
N LEU A 29 -3.98 1.82 -1.20
CA LEU A 29 -3.41 2.99 -0.55
C LEU A 29 -3.33 4.12 -1.60
N GLN A 30 -4.01 5.23 -1.33
CA GLN A 30 -4.19 6.32 -2.29
C GLN A 30 -3.52 7.61 -1.81
N VAL A 31 -3.00 8.39 -2.75
CA VAL A 31 -2.47 9.74 -2.53
C VAL A 31 -3.19 10.70 -3.46
N GLU A 32 -3.62 11.85 -2.93
CA GLU A 32 -4.26 12.91 -3.70
C GLU A 32 -3.23 13.63 -4.58
N ASN A 33 -3.59 13.87 -5.84
CA ASN A 33 -2.72 14.54 -6.80
C ASN A 33 -2.94 16.06 -6.77
N GLY A 34 -2.31 16.73 -5.81
CA GLY A 34 -2.36 18.20 -5.68
C GLY A 34 -3.80 18.73 -5.55
N ASN A 35 -4.11 19.85 -6.22
CA ASN A 35 -5.45 20.47 -6.19
C ASN A 35 -6.41 19.88 -7.23
N THR A 36 -6.22 18.63 -7.64
CA THR A 36 -7.12 17.95 -8.57
C THR A 36 -7.96 16.93 -7.80
N CYS A 37 -9.21 16.72 -8.20
CA CYS A 37 -10.06 15.64 -7.64
C CYS A 37 -9.61 14.25 -8.14
N SER A 38 -8.30 13.97 -8.18
CA SER A 38 -7.73 12.74 -8.68
C SER A 38 -6.77 12.12 -7.67
N PHE A 39 -6.75 10.79 -7.65
CA PHE A 39 -5.95 10.00 -6.70
C PHE A 39 -5.09 9.01 -7.45
N SER A 40 -3.86 8.84 -7.00
CA SER A 40 -2.96 7.79 -7.45
C SER A 40 -2.90 6.65 -6.45
N ILE A 41 -3.05 5.43 -6.92
CA ILE A 41 -2.85 4.23 -6.10
C ILE A 41 -1.36 3.97 -5.99
N VAL A 42 -0.79 4.16 -4.79
CA VAL A 42 0.65 4.01 -4.54
C VAL A 42 0.98 2.67 -3.87
N GLY A 43 -0.01 2.03 -3.25
CA GLY A 43 0.15 0.76 -2.56
C GLY A 43 -1.08 -0.12 -2.61
N VAL A 44 -0.88 -1.42 -2.37
CA VAL A 44 -1.96 -2.40 -2.16
C VAL A 44 -1.76 -3.03 -0.78
N ILE A 45 -2.79 -3.01 0.07
CA ILE A 45 -2.74 -3.52 1.44
C ILE A 45 -2.31 -4.99 1.43
N SER A 46 -1.28 -5.35 2.19
CA SER A 46 -0.76 -6.71 2.26
C SER A 46 -0.88 -7.31 3.66
N TYR A 47 -0.21 -6.73 4.66
CA TYR A 47 -0.30 -7.21 6.04
C TYR A 47 0.09 -6.11 7.03
N GLY A 48 -0.38 -6.20 8.26
CA GLY A 48 -0.10 -5.24 9.34
C GLY A 48 -0.21 -5.91 10.71
N MET A 49 0.06 -5.15 11.78
CA MET A 49 -0.03 -5.65 13.15
C MET A 49 -1.18 -4.94 13.88
N GLY A 50 -2.34 -5.61 13.93
CA GLY A 50 -3.55 -5.05 14.54
C GLY A 50 -4.14 -3.89 13.72
N CYS A 51 -5.06 -3.15 14.32
CA CYS A 51 -5.73 -2.00 13.68
C CYS A 51 -5.52 -0.76 14.56
N GLY A 52 -5.00 0.31 13.98
CA GLY A 52 -4.83 1.61 14.65
C GLY A 52 -3.65 1.64 15.60
N GLY A 53 -2.59 0.89 15.28
CA GLY A 53 -1.38 0.81 16.09
C GLY A 53 -0.33 1.87 15.74
N VAL A 54 0.80 1.86 16.46
CA VAL A 54 2.00 2.64 16.14
C VAL A 54 2.92 1.95 15.13
N VAL A 55 2.61 0.69 14.78
CA VAL A 55 3.38 -0.11 13.83
C VAL A 55 2.76 0.08 12.45
N PRO A 56 3.52 0.52 11.43
CA PRO A 56 2.98 0.74 10.11
C PRO A 56 2.54 -0.56 9.44
N GLY A 57 1.46 -0.48 8.67
CA GLY A 57 1.07 -1.53 7.72
C GLY A 57 2.10 -1.66 6.59
N VAL A 58 2.19 -2.86 6.02
CA VAL A 58 3.01 -3.16 4.85
C VAL A 58 2.12 -3.34 3.63
N TYR A 59 2.49 -2.65 2.56
CA TYR A 59 1.77 -2.58 1.31
C TYR A 59 2.68 -3.02 0.17
N THR A 60 2.12 -3.64 -0.87
CA THR A 60 2.81 -3.86 -2.13
C THR A 60 3.03 -2.51 -2.81
N ARG A 61 4.27 -2.22 -3.22
CA ARG A 61 4.65 -0.95 -3.86
C ARG A 61 4.23 -0.94 -5.33
N VAL A 62 3.16 -0.22 -5.67
CA VAL A 62 2.59 -0.21 -7.04
C VAL A 62 3.62 0.23 -8.09
N SER A 63 4.47 1.21 -7.77
CA SER A 63 5.53 1.68 -8.68
C SER A 63 6.56 0.61 -9.07
N ARG A 64 6.63 -0.53 -8.37
CA ARG A 64 7.47 -1.68 -8.80
C ARG A 64 6.80 -2.65 -9.75
N TYR A 65 5.51 -2.47 -10.00
CA TYR A 65 4.71 -3.36 -10.84
C TYR A 65 4.08 -2.64 -12.03
N ILE A 66 4.40 -1.36 -12.29
CA ILE A 66 3.83 -0.61 -13.42
C ILE A 66 4.09 -1.33 -14.75
N ASP A 67 5.32 -1.73 -15.04
CA ASP A 67 5.64 -2.46 -16.27
C ASP A 67 4.80 -3.75 -16.43
N TRP A 68 4.60 -4.49 -15.32
CA TRP A 68 3.76 -5.69 -15.32
C TRP A 68 2.27 -5.35 -15.52
N ILE A 69 1.78 -4.30 -14.87
CA ILE A 69 0.39 -3.83 -15.03
C ILE A 69 0.15 -3.43 -16.47
N GLU A 70 1.02 -2.61 -17.06
CA GLU A 70 0.88 -2.12 -18.42
C GLU A 70 0.83 -3.27 -19.44
N GLN A 71 1.70 -4.27 -19.27
CA GLN A 71 1.72 -5.46 -20.14
C GLN A 71 0.46 -6.34 -20.05
N ASN A 72 -0.29 -6.29 -18.94
CA ASN A 72 -1.45 -7.16 -18.72
C ASN A 72 -2.79 -6.44 -18.91
N VAL A 73 -2.83 -5.12 -18.76
CA VAL A 73 -4.06 -4.31 -18.86
C VAL A 73 -4.24 -3.71 -20.25
N TRP A 74 -3.16 -3.37 -20.95
CA TRP A 74 -3.19 -2.67 -22.23
C TRP A 74 -2.60 -3.53 -23.38
N PRO A 75 -3.19 -4.69 -23.69
CA PRO A 75 -2.66 -5.61 -24.71
C PRO A 75 -2.60 -4.98 -26.12
#